data_AF-A0A2K6UH47-F1
#
_entry.id   AF-A0A2K6UH47-F1
#
_cell.length_a   1.000
_cell.length_b   1.000
_cell.length_c   1.000
_cell.angle_alpha   90.00
_cell.angle_beta   90.00
_cell.angle_gamma   90.00
#
_symmetry.space_group_name_H-M   'P 1'
#
loop_
_entity.id
_entity.type
_entity.pdbx_description
1 polymer ?
#
loop_
_entity_poly.entity_id
_entity_poly.type
_entity_poly.pdbx_seq_one_letter_code
_entity_poly.pdbx_strand_id
1 'polypeptide(L)'
;NFINQFTAEQCRRISASLQSQSPEHLLPVLIQAAQLCREKQHTKAIELLQLTMAQLKRVLHPRIIQELNHKPGMVSALVTMYSHEEDIDSAIEVFTQAIQWYQSHQPKSAAHLSLVREAANFKLKYGRKKEAISDLEQLWKQNPKDIHTLAQLISAYSLVDPEKAKALSKHLPSSDSMSLNVDVEALENSPGATYIRKKGGKVTGDSQPKEQGYVFHCNIL
;
A
#
# COMPACT_ATOMS: atom_id res chain seq x y z
N ASN A 1 27.16 5.82 -7.71
CA ASN A 1 27.02 5.42 -6.29
C ASN A 1 27.39 6.51 -5.28
N PHE A 2 28.49 7.25 -5.46
CA PHE A 2 28.92 8.29 -4.53
C PHE A 2 27.89 9.43 -4.28
N ILE A 3 27.21 9.90 -5.33
CA ILE A 3 26.17 10.96 -5.22
C ILE A 3 24.95 10.48 -4.42
N ASN A 4 24.54 9.21 -4.57
CA ASN A 4 23.44 8.63 -3.79
C ASN A 4 23.80 8.44 -2.31
N GLN A 5 25.07 8.13 -2.03
CA GLN A 5 25.56 7.93 -0.67
C GLN A 5 25.76 9.27 0.05
N PHE A 6 26.26 10.30 -0.65
CA PHE A 6 26.40 11.66 -0.14
C PHE A 6 25.04 12.28 0.18
N THR A 7 24.06 12.13 -0.71
CA THR A 7 22.69 12.60 -0.46
C THR A 7 22.02 11.87 0.71
N ALA A 8 22.24 10.55 0.86
CA ALA A 8 21.73 9.79 2.01
C ALA A 8 22.34 10.29 3.34
N GLU A 9 23.65 10.54 3.38
CA GLU A 9 24.34 11.01 4.58
C GLU A 9 23.92 12.43 4.99
N GLN A 10 23.76 13.33 4.02
CA GLN A 10 23.24 14.68 4.29
C GLN A 10 21.82 14.62 4.83
N CYS A 11 20.98 13.77 4.25
CA CYS A 11 19.59 13.61 4.64
C CYS A 11 19.47 12.98 6.05
N ARG A 12 20.42 12.12 6.44
CA ARG A 12 20.59 11.63 7.82
C ARG A 12 20.92 12.76 8.80
N ARG A 13 21.92 13.59 8.48
CA ARG A 13 22.37 14.70 9.34
C ARG A 13 21.28 15.73 9.57
N ILE A 14 20.55 16.08 8.52
CA ILE A 14 19.43 17.03 8.60
C ILE A 14 18.31 16.43 9.45
N SER A 15 17.95 15.16 9.23
CA SER A 15 16.88 14.50 10.01
C SER A 15 17.24 14.39 11.50
N ALA A 16 18.48 14.01 11.83
CA ALA A 16 18.95 13.93 13.21
C ALA A 16 19.00 15.31 13.89
N SER A 17 19.39 16.36 13.16
CA SER A 17 19.37 17.74 13.66
C SER A 17 17.94 18.25 13.87
N LEU A 18 17.01 17.91 12.98
CA LEU A 18 15.60 18.28 13.13
C LEU A 18 14.95 17.53 14.30
N GLN A 19 15.34 16.29 14.55
CA GLN A 19 14.84 15.50 15.66
C GLN A 19 15.39 15.97 17.01
N SER A 20 16.65 16.42 17.09
CA SER A 20 17.20 17.01 18.32
C SER A 20 16.57 18.36 18.65
N GLN A 21 16.16 19.12 17.64
CA GLN A 21 15.48 20.40 17.79
C GLN A 21 13.97 20.25 18.06
N SER A 22 13.36 19.17 17.58
CA SER A 22 11.91 18.92 17.71
C SER A 22 11.62 17.42 17.88
N PRO A 23 11.77 16.87 19.09
CA PRO A 23 11.56 15.44 19.35
C PRO A 23 10.11 14.99 19.15
N GLU A 24 9.15 15.92 19.13
CA GLU A 24 7.73 15.62 18.89
C GLU A 24 7.36 15.56 17.39
N HIS A 25 8.25 16.03 16.50
CA HIS A 25 7.92 16.09 15.08
C HIS A 25 8.13 14.73 14.42
N LEU A 26 7.08 14.20 13.77
CA LEU A 26 7.09 12.88 13.13
C LEU A 26 7.89 12.82 11.83
N LEU A 27 7.98 13.95 11.12
CA LEU A 27 8.55 14.02 9.77
C LEU A 27 10.04 13.57 9.71
N PRO A 28 10.95 14.03 10.61
CA PRO A 28 12.34 13.60 10.59
C PRO A 28 12.51 12.10 10.82
N VAL A 29 11.65 11.51 11.66
CA VAL A 29 11.69 10.06 11.93
C VAL A 29 11.26 9.28 10.70
N LEU A 30 10.16 9.69 10.03
CA LEU A 30 9.70 9.02 8.82
C LEU A 30 10.75 9.08 7.69
N ILE A 31 11.44 10.22 7.55
CA ILE A 31 12.54 10.38 6.59
C ILE A 31 13.71 9.44 6.95
N GLN A 32 14.04 9.33 8.24
CA GLN A 32 15.11 8.44 8.71
C GLN A 32 14.75 6.96 8.55
N ALA A 33 13.51 6.57 8.83
CA ALA A 33 13.02 5.21 8.58
C ALA A 33 13.11 4.87 7.08
N ALA A 34 12.65 5.77 6.19
CA ALA A 34 12.75 5.57 4.75
C ALA A 34 14.21 5.43 4.26
N GLN A 35 15.14 6.17 4.85
CA GLN A 35 16.58 6.02 4.56
C GLN A 35 17.12 4.67 5.02
N LEU A 36 16.78 4.24 6.24
CA LEU A 36 17.17 2.94 6.76
C LEU A 36 16.63 1.79 5.89
N CYS A 37 15.40 1.92 5.35
CA CYS A 37 14.86 0.99 4.36
C CYS A 37 15.73 0.96 3.09
N ARG A 38 16.15 2.13 2.58
CA ARG A 38 17.02 2.23 1.38
C ARG A 38 18.40 1.60 1.61
N GLU A 39 18.89 1.62 2.85
CA GLU A 39 20.18 1.07 3.25
C GLU A 39 20.12 -0.38 3.70
N LYS A 40 18.97 -1.04 3.54
CA LYS A 40 18.72 -2.43 3.96
C LYS A 40 18.89 -2.66 5.47
N GLN A 41 18.81 -1.60 6.28
CA GLN A 41 18.84 -1.69 7.75
C GLN A 41 17.40 -1.84 8.28
N HIS A 42 16.75 -2.94 7.91
CA HIS A 42 15.31 -3.12 8.16
C HIS A 42 14.96 -3.16 9.65
N THR A 43 15.77 -3.85 10.46
CA THR A 43 15.56 -4.02 11.90
C THR A 43 15.52 -2.68 12.63
N LYS A 44 16.49 -1.80 12.32
CA LYS A 44 16.57 -0.47 12.90
C LYS A 44 15.41 0.43 12.47
N ALA A 45 14.94 0.29 11.24
CA ALA A 45 13.76 1.03 10.79
C ALA A 45 12.48 0.54 11.48
N ILE A 46 12.33 -0.76 11.72
CA ILE A 46 11.23 -1.31 12.50
C ILE A 46 11.30 -0.78 13.94
N GLU A 47 12.44 -0.87 14.60
CA GLU A 47 12.65 -0.34 15.96
C GLU A 47 12.34 1.17 16.02
N LEU A 48 12.79 1.95 15.03
CA LEU A 48 12.56 3.39 14.99
C LEU A 48 11.07 3.73 14.80
N LEU A 49 10.37 3.00 13.93
CA LEU A 49 8.92 3.14 13.74
C LEU A 49 8.16 2.72 15.01
N GLN A 50 8.56 1.64 15.67
CA GLN A 50 7.97 1.19 16.94
C GLN A 50 8.20 2.18 18.09
N LEU A 51 9.41 2.72 18.19
CA LEU A 51 9.76 3.71 19.19
C LEU A 51 8.96 5.00 19.00
N THR A 52 8.79 5.46 17.76
CA THR A 52 7.98 6.64 17.50
C THR A 52 6.50 6.42 17.73
N MET A 53 5.98 5.23 17.44
CA MET A 53 4.65 4.85 17.89
C MET A 53 4.56 4.92 19.44
N ALA A 54 5.57 4.44 20.16
CA ALA A 54 5.60 4.51 21.63
C ALA A 54 5.72 5.95 22.16
N GLN A 55 6.42 6.84 21.48
CA GLN A 55 6.47 8.26 21.85
C GLN A 55 5.14 8.97 21.56
N LEU A 56 4.52 8.71 20.40
CA LEU A 56 3.17 9.21 20.11
C LEU A 56 2.16 8.75 21.15
N LYS A 57 2.29 7.53 21.69
CA LYS A 57 1.47 7.02 22.80
C LYS A 57 1.50 7.90 24.05
N ARG A 58 2.58 8.65 24.29
CA ARG A 58 2.75 9.47 25.49
C ARG A 58 2.16 10.88 25.32
N VAL A 59 2.17 11.40 24.10
CA VAL A 59 1.81 12.80 23.81
C VAL A 59 0.35 12.91 23.33
N LEU A 60 -0.14 11.91 22.60
CA LEU A 60 -1.41 11.99 21.91
C LEU A 60 -2.52 11.20 22.63
N HIS A 61 -3.78 11.59 22.43
CA HIS A 61 -4.92 10.86 23.01
C HIS A 61 -4.97 9.43 22.44
N PRO A 62 -5.15 8.39 23.27
CA PRO A 62 -5.03 6.97 22.88
C PRO A 62 -5.87 6.58 21.66
N ARG A 63 -7.04 7.21 21.51
CA ARG A 63 -7.93 7.01 20.35
C ARG A 63 -7.28 7.40 19.02
N ILE A 64 -6.57 8.53 18.98
CA ILE A 64 -5.94 9.04 17.74
C ILE A 64 -4.73 8.17 17.37
N ILE A 65 -3.99 7.67 18.37
CA ILE A 65 -2.85 6.76 18.13
C ILE A 65 -3.31 5.43 17.57
N GLN A 66 -4.40 4.88 18.11
CA GLN A 66 -4.96 3.63 17.63
C GLN A 66 -5.41 3.77 16.17
N GLU A 67 -6.07 4.88 15.82
CA GLU A 67 -6.43 5.20 14.43
C GLU A 67 -5.22 5.30 13.51
N LEU A 68 -4.10 5.89 13.96
CA LEU A 68 -2.88 6.02 13.16
C LEU A 68 -2.17 4.69 12.91
N ASN A 69 -2.09 3.81 13.91
CA ASN A 69 -1.40 2.52 13.81
C ASN A 69 -2.05 1.58 12.80
N HIS A 70 -3.37 1.64 12.69
CA HIS A 70 -4.12 0.77 11.78
C HIS A 70 -4.37 1.41 10.41
N LYS A 71 -3.80 2.61 10.13
CA LYS A 71 -3.89 3.19 8.79
C LYS A 71 -3.20 2.26 7.77
N PRO A 72 -3.79 2.07 6.58
CA PRO A 72 -3.24 1.18 5.55
C PRO A 72 -1.79 1.49 5.18
N GLY A 73 -1.40 2.77 5.17
CA GLY A 73 -0.02 3.17 4.89
C GLY A 73 0.98 2.70 5.96
N MET A 74 0.61 2.73 7.23
CA MET A 74 1.47 2.25 8.32
C MET A 74 1.59 0.73 8.29
N VAL A 75 0.45 0.04 8.11
CA VAL A 75 0.41 -1.42 7.97
C VAL A 75 1.25 -1.87 6.78
N SER A 76 1.11 -1.21 5.63
CA SER A 76 1.89 -1.53 4.42
C SER A 76 3.39 -1.36 4.65
N ALA A 77 3.81 -0.28 5.34
CA ALA A 77 5.21 -0.07 5.67
C ALA A 77 5.74 -1.19 6.57
N LEU A 78 5.06 -1.51 7.68
CA LEU A 78 5.47 -2.57 8.60
C LEU A 78 5.53 -3.94 7.92
N VAL A 79 4.50 -4.30 7.16
CA VAL A 79 4.46 -5.57 6.40
C VAL A 79 5.61 -5.66 5.41
N THR A 80 5.92 -4.58 4.68
CA THR A 80 7.04 -4.54 3.74
C THR A 80 8.36 -4.78 4.45
N MET A 81 8.54 -4.18 5.63
CA MET A 81 9.75 -4.34 6.43
C MET A 81 9.92 -5.77 6.95
N TYR A 82 8.89 -6.34 7.56
CA TYR A 82 8.90 -7.73 8.01
C TYR A 82 9.11 -8.71 6.84
N SER A 83 8.54 -8.42 5.67
CA SER A 83 8.77 -9.22 4.45
C SER A 83 10.22 -9.23 4.00
N HIS A 84 10.95 -8.11 4.19
CA HIS A 84 12.37 -8.01 3.88
C HIS A 84 13.25 -8.77 4.89
N GLU A 85 12.78 -8.93 6.13
CA GLU A 85 13.44 -9.73 7.16
C GLU A 85 13.03 -11.21 7.12
N GLU A 86 12.20 -11.61 6.16
CA GLU A 86 11.61 -12.96 6.04
C GLU A 86 10.76 -13.37 7.25
N ASP A 87 10.38 -12.42 8.11
CA ASP A 87 9.50 -12.63 9.24
C ASP A 87 8.03 -12.52 8.81
N ILE A 88 7.55 -13.59 8.18
CA ILE A 88 6.20 -13.65 7.61
C ILE A 88 5.13 -13.69 8.72
N ASP A 89 5.45 -14.27 9.87
CA ASP A 89 4.50 -14.40 10.97
C ASP A 89 4.21 -13.05 11.62
N SER A 90 5.24 -12.23 11.87
CA SER A 90 5.04 -10.85 12.33
C SER A 90 4.27 -10.01 11.31
N ALA A 91 4.55 -10.18 10.00
CA ALA A 91 3.80 -9.48 8.96
C ALA A 91 2.30 -9.84 8.97
N ILE A 92 1.97 -11.13 9.14
CA ILE A 92 0.58 -11.61 9.27
C ILE A 92 -0.06 -11.07 10.55
N GLU A 93 0.69 -10.98 11.64
CA GLU A 93 0.20 -10.43 12.90
C GLU A 93 -0.21 -8.96 12.74
N VAL A 94 0.61 -8.14 12.08
CA VAL A 94 0.28 -6.73 11.80
C VAL A 94 -1.01 -6.61 10.99
N PHE A 95 -1.20 -7.44 9.96
CA PHE A 95 -2.47 -7.48 9.22
C PHE A 95 -3.63 -7.86 10.13
N THR A 96 -3.46 -8.89 10.96
CA THR A 96 -4.51 -9.40 11.85
C THR A 96 -4.96 -8.34 12.85
N GLN A 97 -4.01 -7.65 13.48
CA GLN A 97 -4.29 -6.56 14.42
C GLN A 97 -5.05 -5.41 13.73
N ALA A 98 -4.63 -5.02 12.52
CA ALA A 98 -5.29 -3.96 11.77
C ALA A 98 -6.71 -4.35 11.30
N ILE A 99 -6.91 -5.59 10.85
CA ILE A 99 -8.22 -6.12 10.46
C ILE A 99 -9.18 -6.12 11.66
N GLN A 100 -8.75 -6.61 12.82
CA GLN A 100 -9.54 -6.62 14.06
C GLN A 100 -9.94 -5.21 14.51
N TRP A 101 -9.03 -4.25 14.40
CA TRP A 101 -9.34 -2.86 14.70
C TRP A 101 -10.44 -2.30 13.79
N TYR A 102 -10.34 -2.53 12.48
CA TYR A 102 -11.38 -2.10 11.54
C TYR A 102 -12.72 -2.82 11.77
N GLN A 103 -12.73 -4.09 12.19
CA GLN A 103 -13.97 -4.80 12.52
C GLN A 103 -14.72 -4.17 13.69
N SER A 104 -14.00 -3.68 14.70
CA SER A 104 -14.59 -3.06 15.90
C SER A 104 -15.00 -1.60 15.69
N HIS A 105 -14.34 -0.87 14.80
CA HIS A 105 -14.58 0.57 14.61
C HIS A 105 -15.42 0.87 13.37
N GLN A 106 -15.10 0.24 12.23
CA GLN A 106 -15.72 0.52 10.92
C GLN A 106 -15.85 -0.76 10.09
N PRO A 107 -16.69 -1.72 10.52
CA PRO A 107 -16.87 -2.98 9.81
C PRO A 107 -17.42 -2.73 8.39
N LYS A 108 -16.99 -3.54 7.43
CA LYS A 108 -17.40 -3.47 6.01
C LYS A 108 -17.06 -2.14 5.30
N SER A 109 -16.25 -1.27 5.91
CA SER A 109 -15.72 -0.10 5.22
C SER A 109 -14.80 -0.51 4.06
N ALA A 110 -14.67 0.34 3.04
CA ALA A 110 -13.79 0.07 1.90
C ALA A 110 -12.33 -0.20 2.34
N ALA A 111 -11.84 0.54 3.33
CA ALA A 111 -10.51 0.33 3.92
C ALA A 111 -10.38 -1.06 4.57
N HIS A 112 -11.40 -1.48 5.33
CA HIS A 112 -11.43 -2.82 5.93
C HIS A 112 -11.38 -3.93 4.87
N LEU A 113 -12.24 -3.86 3.86
CA LEU A 113 -12.33 -4.88 2.81
C LEU A 113 -11.02 -4.95 2.00
N SER A 114 -10.45 -3.80 1.64
CA SER A 114 -9.15 -3.73 0.94
C SER A 114 -8.03 -4.33 1.78
N LEU A 115 -8.01 -4.06 3.09
CA LEU A 115 -7.00 -4.60 4.00
C LEU A 115 -7.10 -6.13 4.12
N VAL A 116 -8.30 -6.68 4.23
CA VAL A 116 -8.52 -8.14 4.25
C VAL A 116 -8.07 -8.79 2.94
N ARG A 117 -8.38 -8.17 1.79
CA ARG A 117 -7.93 -8.67 0.48
C ARG A 117 -6.40 -8.66 0.37
N GLU A 118 -5.75 -7.60 0.84
CA GLU A 118 -4.29 -7.50 0.83
C GLU A 118 -3.64 -8.53 1.76
N ALA A 119 -4.20 -8.76 2.95
CA ALA A 119 -3.74 -9.81 3.85
C ALA A 119 -3.86 -11.21 3.24
N ALA A 120 -4.95 -11.49 2.53
CA ALA A 120 -5.13 -12.76 1.82
C ALA A 120 -4.11 -12.91 0.66
N ASN A 121 -3.89 -11.86 -0.14
CA ASN A 121 -2.84 -11.83 -1.17
C ASN A 121 -1.46 -12.15 -0.59
N PHE A 122 -1.14 -11.50 0.53
CA PHE A 122 0.10 -11.71 1.24
C PHE A 122 0.25 -13.17 1.68
N LYS A 123 -0.76 -13.74 2.34
CA LYS A 123 -0.77 -15.15 2.77
C LYS A 123 -0.64 -16.12 1.58
N LEU A 124 -1.30 -15.86 0.45
CA LEU A 124 -1.15 -16.67 -0.77
C LEU A 124 0.28 -16.64 -1.30
N LYS A 125 0.90 -15.45 -1.35
CA LYS A 125 2.27 -15.25 -1.84
C LYS A 125 3.30 -16.04 -1.04
N TYR A 126 3.15 -16.12 0.28
CA TYR A 126 4.07 -16.83 1.17
C TYR A 126 3.63 -18.28 1.50
N GLY A 127 2.69 -18.83 0.73
CA GLY A 127 2.31 -20.25 0.84
C GLY A 127 1.34 -20.61 1.97
N ARG A 128 0.83 -19.63 2.72
CA ARG A 128 -0.20 -19.80 3.78
C ARG A 128 -1.61 -19.92 3.18
N LYS A 129 -1.77 -20.85 2.23
CA LYS A 129 -2.99 -20.99 1.39
C LYS A 129 -4.26 -21.22 2.19
N LYS A 130 -4.20 -22.07 3.24
CA LYS A 130 -5.38 -22.39 4.07
C LYS A 130 -5.93 -21.18 4.81
N GLU A 131 -5.04 -20.36 5.38
CA GLU A 131 -5.42 -19.13 6.09
C GLU A 131 -5.96 -18.08 5.11
N ALA A 132 -5.32 -17.93 3.94
CA ALA A 132 -5.81 -17.03 2.91
C ALA A 132 -7.21 -17.41 2.41
N ILE A 133 -7.47 -18.71 2.23
CA ILE A 133 -8.81 -19.21 1.88
C ILE A 133 -9.82 -18.84 2.97
N SER A 134 -9.48 -19.06 4.24
CA SER A 134 -10.36 -18.69 5.37
C SER A 134 -10.70 -17.19 5.36
N ASP A 135 -9.71 -16.33 5.15
CA ASP A 135 -9.92 -14.88 5.09
C ASP A 135 -10.81 -14.48 3.89
N LEU A 136 -10.56 -15.06 2.71
CA LEU A 136 -11.35 -14.81 1.50
C LEU A 136 -12.78 -15.36 1.60
N GLU A 137 -12.99 -16.51 2.25
CA GLU A 137 -14.33 -17.03 2.54
C GLU A 137 -15.11 -16.09 3.45
N GLN A 138 -14.47 -15.59 4.51
CA GLN A 138 -15.09 -14.63 5.42
C GLN A 138 -15.42 -13.32 4.68
N LEU A 139 -14.51 -12.84 3.83
CA LEU A 139 -14.71 -11.65 3.01
C LEU A 139 -15.90 -11.83 2.04
N TRP A 140 -15.98 -12.97 1.35
CA TRP A 140 -17.07 -13.28 0.42
C TRP A 140 -18.42 -13.45 1.13
N LYS A 141 -18.46 -14.09 2.31
CA LYS A 141 -19.68 -14.19 3.12
C LYS A 141 -20.23 -12.81 3.52
N GLN A 142 -19.33 -11.85 3.77
CA GLN A 142 -19.73 -10.48 4.10
C GLN A 142 -20.18 -9.69 2.88
N ASN A 143 -19.65 -9.99 1.69
CA ASN A 143 -20.01 -9.34 0.43
C ASN A 143 -20.11 -10.34 -0.74
N PRO A 144 -21.22 -11.09 -0.84
CA PRO A 144 -21.38 -12.14 -1.85
C PRO A 144 -21.53 -11.60 -3.28
N LYS A 145 -21.69 -10.28 -3.44
CA LYS A 145 -21.75 -9.59 -4.74
C LYS A 145 -20.37 -9.31 -5.34
N ASP A 146 -19.31 -9.52 -4.57
CA ASP A 146 -17.94 -9.27 -5.03
C ASP A 146 -17.42 -10.44 -5.88
N ILE A 147 -17.54 -10.28 -7.21
CA ILE A 147 -17.08 -11.25 -8.21
C ILE A 147 -15.55 -11.43 -8.15
N HIS A 148 -14.79 -10.37 -7.86
CA HIS A 148 -13.33 -10.45 -7.78
C HIS A 148 -12.90 -11.34 -6.62
N THR A 149 -13.53 -11.17 -5.45
CA THR A 149 -13.25 -12.03 -4.28
C THR A 149 -13.64 -13.47 -4.57
N LEU A 150 -14.76 -13.73 -5.25
CA LEU A 150 -15.16 -15.08 -5.65
C LEU A 150 -14.16 -15.72 -6.62
N ALA A 151 -13.73 -15.00 -7.66
CA ALA A 151 -12.72 -15.48 -8.60
C ALA A 151 -11.39 -15.79 -7.91
N GLN A 152 -10.96 -14.92 -7.01
CA GLN A 152 -9.75 -15.12 -6.22
C GLN A 152 -9.87 -16.33 -5.28
N LEU A 153 -11.02 -16.51 -4.64
CA LEU A 153 -11.31 -17.65 -3.78
C LEU A 153 -11.30 -18.97 -4.57
N ILE A 154 -11.88 -19.00 -5.77
CA ILE A 154 -11.83 -20.17 -6.68
C ILE A 154 -10.38 -20.49 -7.06
N SER A 155 -9.60 -19.47 -7.42
CA SER A 155 -8.18 -19.62 -7.74
C SER A 155 -7.40 -20.19 -6.55
N ALA A 156 -7.63 -19.68 -5.35
CA ALA A 156 -7.01 -20.18 -4.12
C ALA A 156 -7.42 -21.63 -3.81
N TYR A 157 -8.71 -21.96 -3.94
CA TYR A 157 -9.20 -23.33 -3.77
C TYR A 157 -8.65 -24.29 -4.81
N SER A 158 -8.45 -23.88 -6.06
CA SER A 158 -7.87 -24.74 -7.08
C SER A 158 -6.49 -25.29 -6.70
N LEU A 159 -5.78 -24.64 -5.78
CA LEU A 159 -4.47 -25.06 -5.29
C LEU A 159 -4.54 -26.02 -4.09
N VAL A 160 -5.71 -26.20 -3.46
CA VAL A 160 -5.88 -26.94 -2.19
C VAL A 160 -7.00 -27.99 -2.27
N ASP A 161 -8.13 -27.62 -2.86
CA ASP A 161 -9.35 -28.42 -3.00
C ASP A 161 -10.08 -28.08 -4.32
N PRO A 162 -9.81 -28.85 -5.40
CA PRO A 162 -10.40 -28.60 -6.72
C PRO A 162 -11.92 -28.86 -6.76
N GLU A 163 -12.45 -29.72 -5.89
CA GLU A 163 -13.89 -30.01 -5.80
C GLU A 163 -14.65 -28.79 -5.27
N LYS A 164 -14.14 -28.14 -4.22
CA LYS A 164 -14.71 -26.88 -3.72
C LYS A 164 -14.59 -25.74 -4.73
N ALA A 165 -13.45 -25.65 -5.44
CA ALA A 165 -13.29 -24.67 -6.51
C ALA A 165 -14.39 -24.81 -7.58
N LYS A 166 -14.70 -26.05 -7.98
CA LYS A 166 -15.74 -26.37 -8.96
C LYS A 166 -17.16 -26.11 -8.44
N ALA A 167 -17.40 -26.31 -7.14
CA ALA A 167 -18.67 -25.93 -6.53
C ALA A 167 -18.87 -24.41 -6.55
N LEU A 168 -17.82 -23.65 -6.22
CA LEU A 168 -17.85 -22.19 -6.19
C LEU A 168 -17.91 -21.55 -7.58
N SER A 169 -17.35 -22.19 -8.62
CA SER A 169 -17.41 -21.67 -9.99
C SER A 169 -18.82 -21.56 -10.55
N LYS A 170 -19.77 -22.34 -10.02
CA LYS A 170 -21.20 -22.23 -10.37
C LYS A 170 -21.83 -20.90 -9.93
N HIS A 171 -21.21 -20.19 -9.00
CA HIS A 171 -21.66 -18.88 -8.52
C HIS A 171 -21.10 -17.70 -9.33
N LEU A 172 -20.21 -17.95 -10.29
CA LEU A 172 -19.75 -16.90 -11.19
C LEU A 172 -20.87 -16.52 -12.16
N PRO A 173 -21.10 -15.22 -12.42
CA PRO A 173 -22.04 -14.80 -13.44
C PRO A 173 -21.57 -15.31 -14.82
N SER A 174 -22.52 -15.75 -15.66
CA SER A 174 -22.22 -16.20 -17.03
C SER A 174 -21.46 -15.12 -17.80
N SER A 175 -20.52 -15.55 -18.65
CA SER A 175 -19.72 -14.68 -19.53
C SER A 175 -20.57 -13.66 -20.32
N ASP A 176 -21.82 -14.00 -20.60
CA ASP A 176 -22.75 -13.14 -21.35
C ASP A 176 -23.13 -11.83 -20.62
N SER A 177 -22.88 -11.75 -19.30
CA SER A 177 -23.14 -10.55 -18.49
C SER A 177 -21.92 -9.62 -18.35
N MET A 178 -20.76 -10.04 -18.87
CA MET A 178 -19.54 -9.22 -18.93
C MET A 178 -19.22 -8.87 -20.38
N SER A 179 -20.07 -8.03 -20.99
CA SER A 179 -19.73 -7.38 -22.25
C SER A 179 -18.65 -6.32 -22.00
N LEU A 180 -17.41 -6.77 -21.83
CA LEU A 180 -16.24 -5.95 -22.09
C LEU A 180 -16.20 -5.76 -23.62
N ASN A 181 -16.77 -4.66 -24.09
CA ASN A 181 -16.50 -4.14 -25.44
C ASN A 181 -15.05 -3.66 -25.48
N VAL A 182 -14.11 -4.60 -25.43
CA VAL A 182 -12.70 -4.35 -25.71
C VAL A 182 -12.58 -4.47 -27.21
N ASP A 183 -12.60 -3.31 -27.87
CA ASP A 183 -12.26 -3.21 -29.27
C ASP A 183 -10.76 -3.53 -29.42
N VAL A 184 -10.48 -4.78 -29.77
CA VAL A 184 -9.13 -5.29 -30.01
C VAL A 184 -8.46 -4.52 -31.15
N GLU A 185 -9.24 -4.02 -32.12
CA GLU A 185 -8.75 -3.28 -33.27
C GLU A 185 -8.32 -1.85 -32.88
N ALA A 186 -8.98 -1.23 -31.91
CA ALA A 186 -8.55 0.06 -31.35
C ALA A 186 -7.29 -0.04 -30.48
N LEU A 187 -7.06 -1.18 -29.80
CA LEU A 187 -5.85 -1.45 -29.02
C LEU A 187 -4.64 -1.73 -29.92
N GLU A 188 -4.83 -2.46 -31.02
CA GLU A 188 -3.76 -2.73 -32.01
C GLU A 188 -3.40 -1.50 -32.84
N ASN A 189 -4.34 -0.57 -33.07
CA ASN A 189 -4.11 0.68 -33.81
C ASN A 189 -3.71 1.88 -32.94
N SER A 190 -3.58 1.73 -31.61
CA SER A 190 -3.08 2.81 -30.77
C SER A 190 -1.62 3.11 -31.14
N PRO A 191 -1.27 4.32 -31.61
CA PRO A 191 0.12 4.68 -31.86
C PRO A 191 0.87 4.57 -30.53
N GLY A 192 1.79 3.59 -30.45
CA GLY A 192 2.64 3.40 -29.29
C GLY A 192 3.28 4.73 -28.88
N ALA A 193 3.29 4.99 -27.57
CA ALA A 193 3.84 6.20 -26.97
C ALA A 193 5.26 6.45 -27.49
N THR A 194 5.36 7.26 -28.55
CA THR A 194 6.62 7.67 -29.16
C THR A 194 7.16 8.75 -28.25
N TYR A 195 8.16 8.38 -27.48
CA TYR A 195 9.00 9.29 -26.71
C TYR A 195 9.53 10.39 -27.66
N ILE A 196 8.98 11.60 -27.58
CA ILE A 196 9.58 12.74 -28.27
C ILE A 196 10.85 13.13 -27.51
N ARG A 197 11.98 12.64 -28.02
CA ARG A 197 13.32 13.09 -27.63
C ARG A 197 13.55 14.50 -28.19
N LYS A 198 13.23 15.55 -27.43
CA LYS A 198 13.68 16.92 -27.79
C LYS A 198 15.17 17.05 -27.49
N LYS A 199 16.01 17.00 -28.53
CA LYS A 199 17.38 17.53 -28.52
C LYS A 199 17.40 18.91 -29.17
N GLY A 200 17.93 19.88 -28.42
CA GLY A 200 18.73 21.05 -28.85
C GLY A 200 18.31 21.85 -30.07
N GLY A 201 17.77 23.06 -29.82
CA GLY A 201 17.70 24.15 -30.79
C GLY A 201 17.61 25.48 -30.04
N LYS A 202 18.75 26.18 -29.95
CA LYS A 202 18.95 27.50 -29.34
C LYS A 202 18.67 28.55 -30.41
N VAL A 203 17.80 29.54 -30.18
CA VAL A 203 18.07 30.98 -30.36
C VAL A 203 16.85 31.88 -30.03
N THR A 204 17.11 32.80 -29.08
CA THR A 204 16.74 34.24 -29.00
C THR A 204 15.30 34.73 -29.07
N GLY A 205 14.96 35.57 -28.08
CA GLY A 205 14.33 36.86 -28.37
C GLY A 205 13.00 37.14 -27.65
N ASP A 206 13.12 37.55 -26.39
CA ASP A 206 12.35 38.59 -25.66
C ASP A 206 10.84 38.76 -25.90
N SER A 207 10.06 38.66 -24.80
CA SER A 207 8.87 39.48 -24.48
C SER A 207 8.18 38.94 -23.22
N GLN A 208 8.14 39.75 -22.14
CA GLN A 208 7.28 39.56 -20.95
C GLN A 208 5.80 39.35 -21.34
N PRO A 209 4.99 38.66 -20.50
CA PRO A 209 4.05 39.42 -19.67
C PRO A 209 3.67 38.80 -18.29
N LYS A 210 3.53 39.72 -17.32
CA LYS A 210 2.45 39.91 -16.32
C LYS A 210 1.86 38.73 -15.52
N GLU A 211 1.87 38.93 -14.20
CA GLU A 211 1.05 38.28 -13.18
C GLU A 211 -0.44 38.24 -13.54
N GLN A 212 -1.10 37.10 -13.34
CA GLN A 212 -2.39 37.04 -12.64
C GLN A 212 -2.66 35.59 -12.22
N GLY A 213 -3.10 35.42 -10.97
CA GLY A 213 -3.13 34.15 -10.26
C GLY A 213 -4.13 33.12 -10.77
N TYR A 214 -3.82 31.86 -10.48
CA TYR A 214 -4.79 30.77 -10.46
C TYR A 214 -4.62 29.96 -9.18
N VAL A 215 -5.68 30.01 -8.38
CA VAL A 215 -5.92 29.22 -7.17
C VAL A 215 -6.04 27.75 -7.57
N PHE A 216 -5.11 26.90 -7.13
CA PHE A 216 -5.29 25.45 -7.19
C PHE A 216 -6.04 25.00 -5.94
N HIS A 217 -7.36 24.88 -6.09
CA HIS A 217 -8.23 24.23 -5.12
C HIS A 217 -7.99 22.71 -5.21
N CYS A 218 -7.25 22.16 -4.27
CA CYS A 218 -7.06 20.71 -4.15
C CYS A 218 -8.25 20.13 -3.37
N ASN A 219 -9.31 19.74 -4.08
CA ASN A 219 -10.37 18.93 -3.49
C ASN A 219 -9.91 17.47 -3.49
N ILE A 220 -9.54 16.98 -2.31
CA ILE A 220 -9.46 15.55 -2.01
C ILE A 220 -10.75 15.19 -1.29
N LEU A 221 -11.63 14.47 -2.00
CA LEU A 221 -12.59 13.52 -1.45
C LEU A 221 -12.50 12.25 -2.28
#